data_AF-A0A1G5QUQ9-F1
#
_entry.id   AF-A0A1G5QUQ9-F1
#
_cell.length_a   1.000
_cell.length_b   1.000
_cell.length_c   1.000
_cell.angle_alpha   90.00
_cell.angle_beta   90.00
_cell.angle_gamma   90.00
#
_symmetry.space_group_name_H-M   'P 1'
#
loop_
_entity.id
_entity.type
_entity.pdbx_description
1 polymer ?
#
loop_
_entity_poly.entity_id
_entity_poly.type
_entity_poly.pdbx_seq_one_letter_code
_entity_poly.pdbx_strand_id
1 'polypeptide(L)'
;MPNDVILSRRCNPGETAYVPEGLEIALGQNLVLLRSDGSKLYPPFLRWVVQGSDWWNEVRKFINVGAVFDSLKCSDIPKFEIRLPPLQEQKTISKVLGELDQKFELNRQTNQTLEQIAQAIFKSWFVDFDPVRAKIAAREAFIQQHPEVTEEAISDAAGTEGDTLDHAGSKACELAAMCAISSKTEEQLNELSADALRQLRATAALFPDALVESELGKVPEGWELKTFGDVSRCFDSKRVPLSKKQREAKKPGDIPYYGATSIMDYIDEWLFDDIYLLLGEDGSVLKDDGTPFIQYIWGKTWVNNHAHVLQGDNGVATEQLMLFMQQTNIAPYVTGAVQLKLNQRNMNSVPFISAGKELNETFYELIKPLYEKIRNTTEETQSLEVCRDTLLPKLLSGELLVETGEADLEQAV
;
A
#
# COMPACT_ATOMS: atom_id res chain seq x y z
N MET A 1 -16.16 -2.32 25.22
CA MET A 1 -15.95 -3.76 25.51
C MET A 1 -15.94 -4.47 24.16
N PRO A 2 -15.23 -5.60 24.01
CA PRO A 2 -15.22 -6.32 22.73
C PRO A 2 -16.65 -6.63 22.29
N ASN A 3 -16.91 -6.51 20.98
CA ASN A 3 -18.21 -6.71 20.32
C ASN A 3 -19.27 -5.61 20.46
N ASP A 4 -18.93 -4.48 21.06
CA ASP A 4 -19.81 -3.32 21.03
C ASP A 4 -19.87 -2.71 19.62
N VAL A 5 -20.97 -2.01 19.33
CA VAL A 5 -21.13 -1.21 18.12
C VAL A 5 -21.39 0.23 18.50
N ILE A 6 -20.63 1.15 17.91
CA ILE A 6 -20.88 2.59 18.01
C ILE A 6 -21.92 2.96 16.95
N LEU A 7 -22.96 3.67 17.35
CA LEU A 7 -24.00 4.20 16.46
C LEU A 7 -23.93 5.73 16.43
N SER A 8 -23.85 6.28 15.22
CA SER A 8 -24.05 7.70 14.98
C SER A 8 -25.53 8.07 15.06
N ARG A 9 -25.84 9.13 15.82
CA ARG A 9 -27.22 9.64 16.00
C ARG A 9 -27.50 10.96 15.31
N ARG A 10 -26.48 11.66 14.80
CA ARG A 10 -26.63 12.96 14.14
C ARG A 10 -25.68 13.04 12.94
N CYS A 11 -26.01 13.90 11.99
CA CYS A 11 -25.33 14.04 10.69
C CYS A 11 -25.56 12.83 9.79
N ASN A 12 -25.13 11.64 10.22
CA ASN A 12 -25.36 10.36 9.52
C ASN A 12 -26.05 9.37 10.47
N PRO A 13 -27.34 9.55 10.81
CA PRO A 13 -28.02 8.71 11.78
C PRO A 13 -28.22 7.29 11.24
N GLY A 14 -27.89 6.28 12.05
CA GLY A 14 -28.00 4.87 11.64
C GLY A 14 -26.67 4.25 11.24
N GLU A 15 -25.66 5.07 10.89
CA GLU A 15 -24.31 4.59 10.61
C GLU A 15 -23.67 3.98 11.86
N THR A 16 -22.95 2.88 11.65
CA THR A 16 -22.35 2.11 12.74
C THR A 16 -20.89 1.77 12.52
N ALA A 17 -20.13 1.67 13.62
CA ALA A 17 -18.76 1.18 13.62
C ALA A 17 -18.60 0.07 14.68
N TYR A 18 -18.00 -1.04 14.29
CA TYR A 18 -17.64 -2.12 15.22
C TYR A 18 -16.47 -1.69 16.10
N VAL A 19 -16.52 -2.01 17.40
CA VAL A 19 -15.41 -1.77 18.33
C VAL A 19 -14.53 -3.01 18.40
N PRO A 20 -13.30 -2.98 17.84
CA PRO A 20 -12.36 -4.09 17.94
C PRO A 20 -11.95 -4.36 19.39
N GLU A 21 -11.48 -5.57 19.64
CA GLU A 21 -10.90 -5.92 20.92
C GLU A 21 -9.65 -5.06 21.22
N GLY A 22 -9.50 -4.64 22.46
CA GLY A 22 -8.37 -3.80 22.90
C GLY A 22 -8.45 -2.31 22.54
N LEU A 23 -9.45 -1.88 21.75
CA LEU A 23 -9.59 -0.46 21.41
C LEU A 23 -10.21 0.34 22.57
N GLU A 24 -9.43 1.26 23.15
CA GLU A 24 -9.94 2.24 24.10
C GLU A 24 -10.60 3.40 23.37
N ILE A 25 -11.84 3.73 23.75
CA ILE A 25 -12.64 4.77 23.09
C ILE A 25 -13.27 5.72 24.12
N ALA A 26 -13.31 7.01 23.76
CA ALA A 26 -14.14 8.01 24.41
C ALA A 26 -15.26 8.43 23.44
N LEU A 27 -16.52 8.26 23.86
CA LEU A 27 -17.67 8.55 23.00
C LEU A 27 -18.06 10.02 23.07
N GLY A 28 -18.13 10.68 21.92
CA GLY A 28 -18.72 12.01 21.79
C GLY A 28 -20.24 12.01 21.99
N GLN A 29 -20.82 13.18 22.27
CA GLN A 29 -22.24 13.33 22.64
C GLN A 29 -23.25 12.86 21.57
N ASN A 30 -22.84 12.79 20.30
CA ASN A 30 -23.68 12.36 19.18
C ASN A 30 -23.57 10.86 18.86
N LEU A 31 -22.79 10.12 19.65
CA LEU A 31 -22.58 8.70 19.50
C LEU A 31 -23.26 7.96 20.66
N VAL A 32 -23.74 6.75 20.39
CA VAL A 32 -24.19 5.82 21.43
C VAL A 32 -23.59 4.46 21.22
N LEU A 33 -23.48 3.71 22.32
CA LEU A 33 -23.00 2.35 22.31
C LEU A 33 -24.20 1.39 22.26
N LEU A 34 -24.21 0.53 21.26
CA LEU A 34 -25.09 -0.63 21.20
C LEU A 34 -24.33 -1.82 21.78
N ARG A 35 -24.95 -2.50 22.73
CA ARG A 35 -24.40 -3.69 23.37
C ARG A 35 -25.49 -4.74 23.48
N SER A 36 -25.15 -5.96 23.08
CA SER A 36 -26.00 -7.11 23.34
C SER A 36 -25.75 -7.68 24.74
N ASP A 37 -26.82 -8.12 25.41
CA ASP A 37 -26.74 -8.87 26.67
C ASP A 37 -26.49 -10.37 26.46
N GLY A 38 -26.48 -10.83 25.20
CA GLY A 38 -26.28 -12.24 24.83
C GLY A 38 -27.51 -13.14 24.94
N SER A 39 -28.66 -12.62 25.40
CA SER A 39 -29.86 -13.44 25.67
C SER A 39 -30.58 -13.86 24.39
N LYS A 40 -30.78 -12.93 23.47
CA LYS A 40 -31.45 -13.15 22.16
C LYS A 40 -30.56 -12.84 20.97
N LEU A 41 -29.53 -12.04 21.20
CA LEU A 41 -28.59 -11.59 20.19
C LEU A 41 -27.18 -11.99 20.62
N TYR A 42 -26.55 -12.90 19.89
CA TYR A 42 -25.15 -13.27 20.13
C TYR A 42 -24.26 -12.02 19.95
N PRO A 43 -23.42 -11.63 20.93
CA PRO A 43 -22.76 -10.32 20.89
C PRO A 43 -21.92 -10.06 19.63
N PRO A 44 -21.09 -11.00 19.12
CA PRO A 44 -20.40 -10.81 17.83
C PRO A 44 -21.33 -10.67 16.62
N PHE A 45 -22.56 -11.16 16.69
CA PHE A 45 -23.55 -11.05 15.62
C PHE A 45 -24.14 -9.64 15.50
N LEU A 46 -24.10 -8.83 16.58
CA LEU A 46 -24.65 -7.48 16.61
C LEU A 46 -24.13 -6.62 15.44
N ARG A 47 -22.83 -6.73 15.12
CA ARG A 47 -22.20 -5.96 14.05
C ARG A 47 -22.77 -6.25 12.66
N TRP A 48 -23.26 -7.48 12.45
CA TRP A 48 -23.86 -7.89 11.19
C TRP A 48 -25.31 -7.45 11.08
N VAL A 49 -26.04 -7.56 12.19
CA VAL A 49 -27.45 -7.16 12.27
C VAL A 49 -27.64 -5.68 11.93
N VAL A 50 -26.77 -4.81 12.43
CA VAL A 50 -26.84 -3.35 12.18
C VAL A 50 -26.40 -2.94 10.77
N GLN A 51 -25.88 -3.86 9.98
CA GLN A 51 -25.60 -3.64 8.55
C GLN A 51 -26.74 -4.15 7.66
N GLY A 52 -27.71 -4.87 8.23
CA GLY A 52 -28.83 -5.46 7.52
C GLY A 52 -29.89 -4.45 7.06
N SER A 53 -30.73 -4.90 6.14
CA SER A 53 -31.85 -4.10 5.62
C SER A 53 -32.89 -3.78 6.70
N ASP A 54 -33.14 -4.70 7.63
CA ASP A 54 -34.06 -4.49 8.76
C ASP A 54 -33.61 -3.33 9.66
N TRP A 55 -32.31 -3.23 9.95
CA TRP A 55 -31.76 -2.09 10.69
C TRP A 55 -32.08 -0.77 10.01
N TRP A 56 -31.76 -0.66 8.71
CA TRP A 56 -32.01 0.56 7.95
C TRP A 56 -33.51 0.86 7.76
N ASN A 57 -34.37 -0.15 7.74
CA ASN A 57 -35.81 0.04 7.75
C ASN A 57 -36.28 0.69 9.05
N GLU A 58 -35.77 0.24 10.21
CA GLU A 58 -36.08 0.84 11.50
C GLU A 58 -35.49 2.25 11.62
N VAL A 59 -34.23 2.47 11.21
CA VAL A 59 -33.63 3.81 11.16
C VAL A 59 -34.53 4.78 10.41
N ARG A 60 -35.03 4.41 9.23
CA ARG A 60 -35.92 5.27 8.42
C ARG A 60 -37.27 5.55 9.09
N LYS A 61 -37.80 4.63 9.90
CA LYS A 61 -39.05 4.84 10.64
C LYS A 61 -38.90 5.88 11.76
N PHE A 62 -37.74 5.91 12.40
CA PHE A 62 -37.50 6.72 13.61
C PHE A 62 -36.62 7.94 13.37
N ILE A 63 -36.07 8.12 12.17
CA ILE A 63 -35.26 9.29 11.84
C ILE A 63 -36.10 10.56 11.92
N ASN A 64 -35.63 11.52 12.71
CA ASN A 64 -36.20 12.84 12.79
C ASN A 64 -35.45 13.74 11.81
N VAL A 65 -36.10 14.03 10.68
CA VAL A 65 -35.55 14.87 9.61
C VAL A 65 -35.55 16.32 10.09
N GLY A 66 -34.35 16.85 10.33
CA GLY A 66 -34.14 18.21 10.82
C GLY A 66 -33.85 19.19 9.69
N ALA A 67 -34.07 20.48 9.93
CA ALA A 67 -33.75 21.52 8.95
C ALA A 67 -32.24 21.67 8.66
N VAL A 68 -31.38 21.19 9.56
CA VAL A 68 -29.91 21.29 9.44
C VAL A 68 -29.26 19.91 9.42
N PHE A 69 -29.70 18.98 10.28
CA PHE A 69 -29.20 17.61 10.32
C PHE A 69 -30.30 16.66 10.74
N ASP A 70 -30.28 15.45 10.20
CA ASP A 70 -31.13 14.35 10.64
C ASP A 70 -30.67 13.82 12.00
N SER A 71 -31.59 13.22 12.76
CA SER A 71 -31.25 12.69 14.08
C SER A 71 -32.06 11.49 14.53
N LEU A 72 -31.45 10.64 15.37
CA LEU A 72 -32.12 9.57 16.11
C LEU A 72 -32.17 9.89 17.62
N LYS A 73 -33.31 9.64 18.26
CA LYS A 73 -33.45 9.79 19.72
C LYS A 73 -32.99 8.50 20.41
N CYS A 74 -32.24 8.63 21.51
CA CYS A 74 -31.88 7.48 22.35
C CYS A 74 -33.09 6.66 22.79
N SER A 75 -34.20 7.34 23.09
CA SER A 75 -35.43 6.70 23.55
C SER A 75 -36.11 5.84 22.48
N ASP A 76 -35.77 6.02 21.21
CA ASP A 76 -36.40 5.33 20.09
C ASP A 76 -35.61 4.11 19.62
N ILE A 77 -34.28 4.10 19.81
CA ILE A 77 -33.41 2.98 19.40
C ILE A 77 -33.83 1.64 20.03
N PRO A 78 -34.18 1.54 21.34
CA PRO A 78 -34.67 0.30 21.93
C PRO A 78 -36.01 -0.21 21.38
N LYS A 79 -36.71 0.59 20.57
CA LYS A 79 -38.00 0.22 19.96
C LYS A 79 -37.83 -0.43 18.58
N PHE A 80 -36.59 -0.53 18.08
CA PHE A 80 -36.33 -1.09 16.76
C PHE A 80 -36.70 -2.57 16.73
N GLU A 81 -37.56 -2.94 15.79
CA GLU A 81 -37.98 -4.32 15.59
C GLU A 81 -37.10 -4.98 14.53
N ILE A 82 -36.20 -5.85 14.96
CA ILE A 82 -35.24 -6.52 14.08
C ILE A 82 -35.49 -8.03 14.11
N ARG A 83 -35.54 -8.65 12.93
CA ARG A 83 -35.63 -10.12 12.84
C ARG A 83 -34.28 -10.73 13.16
N LEU A 84 -34.29 -11.73 14.05
CA LEU A 84 -33.10 -12.46 14.47
C LEU A 84 -33.27 -13.94 14.15
N PRO A 85 -32.29 -14.59 13.51
CA PRO A 85 -32.28 -16.04 13.40
C PRO A 85 -32.04 -16.68 14.77
N PRO A 86 -32.27 -18.00 14.93
CA PRO A 86 -31.92 -18.73 16.15
C PRO A 86 -30.47 -18.50 16.58
N LEU A 87 -30.20 -18.51 17.89
CA LEU A 87 -28.85 -18.24 18.44
C LEU A 87 -27.75 -19.11 17.83
N GLN A 88 -28.04 -20.36 17.48
CA GLN A 88 -27.07 -21.24 16.85
C GLN A 88 -26.71 -20.78 15.43
N GLU A 89 -27.71 -20.37 14.64
CA GLU A 89 -27.47 -19.78 13.32
C GLU A 89 -26.71 -18.46 13.44
N GLN A 90 -27.03 -17.60 14.42
CA GLN A 90 -26.29 -16.35 14.65
C GLN A 90 -24.79 -16.61 14.88
N LYS A 91 -24.45 -17.66 15.64
CA LYS A 91 -23.05 -18.07 15.86
C LYS A 91 -22.40 -18.53 14.56
N THR A 92 -23.07 -19.38 13.79
CA THR A 92 -22.54 -19.88 12.51
C THR A 92 -22.34 -18.75 11.50
N ILE A 93 -23.32 -17.86 11.34
CA ILE A 93 -23.21 -16.68 10.45
C ILE A 93 -22.05 -15.78 10.91
N SER A 94 -21.95 -15.52 12.22
CA SER A 94 -20.87 -14.69 12.77
C SER A 94 -19.49 -15.29 12.52
N LYS A 95 -19.38 -16.62 12.60
CA LYS A 95 -18.14 -17.35 12.29
C LYS A 95 -17.78 -17.18 10.82
N VAL A 96 -18.69 -17.53 9.91
CA VAL A 96 -18.44 -17.47 8.45
C VAL A 96 -18.08 -16.05 7.99
N LEU A 97 -18.90 -15.05 8.33
CA LEU A 97 -18.62 -13.67 7.93
C LEU A 97 -17.40 -13.11 8.67
N GLY A 98 -17.15 -13.57 9.90
CA GLY A 98 -15.97 -13.20 10.67
C GLY A 98 -14.66 -13.70 10.06
N GLU A 99 -14.65 -14.93 9.52
CA GLU A 99 -13.50 -15.49 8.81
C GLU A 99 -13.19 -14.70 7.52
N LEU A 100 -14.23 -14.23 6.81
CA LEU A 100 -14.05 -13.34 5.64
C LEU A 100 -13.43 -11.99 6.03
N ASP A 101 -13.95 -11.32 7.07
CA ASP A 101 -13.38 -10.06 7.58
C ASP A 101 -11.94 -10.23 8.07
N GLN A 102 -11.63 -11.35 8.76
CA GLN A 102 -10.27 -11.64 9.22
C GLN A 102 -9.31 -11.78 8.03
N LYS A 103 -9.75 -12.46 6.97
CA LYS A 103 -8.95 -12.59 5.74
C LYS A 103 -8.76 -11.25 5.03
N PHE A 104 -9.78 -10.39 5.00
CA PHE A 104 -9.67 -9.01 4.51
C PHE A 104 -8.58 -8.22 5.25
N GLU A 105 -8.64 -8.22 6.59
CA GLU A 105 -7.68 -7.48 7.40
C GLU A 105 -6.27 -8.06 7.28
N LEU A 106 -6.13 -9.39 7.24
CA LEU A 106 -4.84 -10.05 7.00
C LEU A 106 -4.25 -9.67 5.63
N ASN A 107 -5.06 -9.62 4.58
CA ASN A 107 -4.62 -9.20 3.24
C ASN A 107 -4.16 -7.74 3.25
N ARG A 108 -4.91 -6.85 3.93
CA ARG A 108 -4.54 -5.44 4.06
C ARG A 108 -3.22 -5.26 4.80
N GLN A 109 -3.03 -5.96 5.92
CA GLN A 109 -1.77 -5.95 6.67
C GLN A 109 -0.61 -6.51 5.85
N THR A 110 -0.84 -7.62 5.15
CA THR A 110 0.14 -8.22 4.24
C THR A 110 0.61 -7.19 3.21
N ASN A 111 -0.32 -6.46 2.58
CA ASN A 111 0.01 -5.47 1.56
C ASN A 111 0.80 -4.30 2.14
N GLN A 112 0.40 -3.80 3.33
CA GLN A 112 1.13 -2.75 4.02
C GLN A 112 2.56 -3.19 4.37
N THR A 113 2.75 -4.41 4.86
CA THR A 113 4.08 -4.95 5.17
C THR A 113 4.94 -5.11 3.91
N LEU A 114 4.38 -5.65 2.83
CA LEU A 114 5.10 -5.80 1.56
C LEU A 114 5.54 -4.46 0.98
N GLU A 115 4.68 -3.44 1.04
CA GLU A 115 5.00 -2.08 0.62
C GLU A 115 6.10 -1.47 1.50
N GLN A 116 6.02 -1.63 2.82
CA GLN A 116 7.06 -1.16 3.75
C GLN A 116 8.42 -1.82 3.49
N ILE A 117 8.44 -3.12 3.15
CA ILE A 117 9.66 -3.83 2.76
C ILE A 117 10.24 -3.20 1.49
N ALA A 118 9.42 -3.00 0.44
CA ALA A 118 9.88 -2.39 -0.80
C ALA A 118 10.40 -0.96 -0.60
N GLN A 119 9.72 -0.15 0.21
CA GLN A 119 10.16 1.21 0.59
C GLN A 119 11.48 1.19 1.35
N ALA A 120 11.66 0.28 2.31
CA ALA A 120 12.90 0.16 3.08
C ALA A 120 14.08 -0.22 2.19
N ILE A 121 13.90 -1.20 1.29
CA ILE A 121 14.94 -1.60 0.34
C ILE A 121 15.28 -0.44 -0.61
N PHE A 122 14.27 0.22 -1.16
CA PHE A 122 14.47 1.37 -2.06
C PHE A 122 15.22 2.50 -1.38
N LYS A 123 14.84 2.85 -0.15
CA LYS A 123 15.50 3.87 0.65
C LYS A 123 16.96 3.50 0.92
N SER A 124 17.22 2.28 1.37
CA SER A 124 18.57 1.78 1.63
C SER A 124 19.46 1.85 0.39
N TRP A 125 18.95 1.39 -0.77
CA TRP A 125 19.75 1.30 -1.99
C TRP A 125 19.94 2.65 -2.69
N PHE A 126 18.90 3.47 -2.80
CA PHE A 126 18.87 4.63 -3.70
C PHE A 126 18.77 5.99 -3.00
N VAL A 127 18.62 6.04 -1.67
CA VAL A 127 18.52 7.29 -0.91
C VAL A 127 19.66 7.40 0.10
N ASP A 128 19.76 6.40 0.97
CA ASP A 128 20.75 6.39 2.04
C ASP A 128 22.11 5.86 1.55
N PHE A 129 22.08 5.11 0.44
CA PHE A 129 23.22 4.46 -0.22
C PHE A 129 23.95 3.50 0.72
N ASP A 130 23.21 2.75 1.55
CA ASP A 130 23.78 1.90 2.59
C ASP A 130 24.83 0.91 2.07
N PRO A 131 24.63 0.20 0.93
CA PRO A 131 25.64 -0.71 0.43
C PRO A 131 26.97 -0.01 0.07
N VAL A 132 26.89 1.21 -0.50
CA VAL A 132 28.06 2.02 -0.86
C VAL A 132 28.78 2.51 0.40
N ARG A 133 28.01 3.02 1.38
CA ARG A 133 28.56 3.49 2.66
C ARG A 133 29.18 2.35 3.47
N ALA A 134 28.59 1.16 3.42
CA ALA A 134 29.15 -0.02 4.06
C ALA A 134 30.51 -0.40 3.46
N LYS A 135 30.66 -0.34 2.13
CA LYS A 135 31.97 -0.53 1.48
C LYS A 135 33.00 0.49 1.94
N ILE A 136 32.64 1.77 1.95
CA ILE A 136 33.53 2.86 2.37
C ILE A 136 33.99 2.64 3.81
N ALA A 137 33.05 2.37 4.74
CA ALA A 137 33.37 2.16 6.15
C ALA A 137 34.27 0.93 6.36
N ALA A 138 34.02 -0.17 5.64
CA ALA A 138 34.86 -1.36 5.70
C ALA A 138 36.28 -1.09 5.16
N ARG A 139 36.40 -0.34 4.06
CA ARG A 139 37.69 0.06 3.50
C ARG A 139 38.50 0.93 4.48
N GLU A 140 37.87 1.95 5.04
CA GLU A 140 38.49 2.84 6.02
C GLU A 140 38.96 2.07 7.25
N ALA A 141 38.12 1.17 7.79
CA ALA A 141 38.48 0.33 8.93
C ALA A 141 39.65 -0.62 8.61
N PHE A 142 39.69 -1.16 7.39
CA PHE A 142 40.76 -2.05 6.95
C PHE A 142 42.09 -1.30 6.82
N ILE A 143 42.11 -0.13 6.17
CA ILE A 143 43.31 0.72 6.03
C ILE A 143 43.81 1.19 7.40
N GLN A 144 42.91 1.48 8.34
CA GLN A 144 43.30 1.84 9.71
C GLN A 144 44.06 0.71 10.42
N GLN A 145 43.72 -0.55 10.13
CA GLN A 145 44.40 -1.73 10.66
C GLN A 145 45.65 -2.10 9.86
N HIS A 146 45.69 -1.74 8.57
CA HIS A 146 46.76 -2.04 7.62
C HIS A 146 47.23 -0.77 6.86
N PRO A 147 47.98 0.14 7.52
CA PRO A 147 48.38 1.43 6.93
C PRO A 147 49.28 1.32 5.68
N GLU A 148 49.83 0.14 5.41
CA GLU A 148 50.60 -0.19 4.22
C GLU A 148 49.73 -0.36 2.95
N VAL A 149 48.41 -0.53 3.11
CA VAL A 149 47.45 -0.70 2.01
C VAL A 149 46.82 0.66 1.67
N THR A 150 46.63 0.92 0.38
CA THR A 150 46.02 2.15 -0.13
C THR A 150 44.57 1.90 -0.56
N GLU A 151 43.77 2.97 -0.61
CA GLU A 151 42.40 2.92 -1.12
C GLU A 151 42.38 2.44 -2.57
N GLU A 152 43.26 2.98 -3.42
CA GLU A 152 43.38 2.60 -4.82
C GLU A 152 43.74 1.11 -4.97
N ALA A 153 44.64 0.58 -4.16
CA ALA A 153 45.00 -0.84 -4.22
C ALA A 153 43.82 -1.77 -3.87
N ILE A 154 42.98 -1.40 -2.90
CA ILE A 154 41.79 -2.17 -2.52
C ILE A 154 40.75 -2.14 -3.64
N SER A 155 40.52 -0.97 -4.24
CA SER A 155 39.59 -0.80 -5.36
C SER A 155 40.08 -1.54 -6.62
N ASP A 156 41.39 -1.50 -6.93
CA ASP A 156 41.99 -2.23 -8.06
C ASP A 156 41.92 -3.76 -7.89
N ALA A 157 41.90 -4.26 -6.65
CA ALA A 157 41.74 -5.68 -6.34
C ALA A 157 40.26 -6.15 -6.39
N ALA A 158 39.30 -5.26 -6.66
CA ALA A 158 37.89 -5.61 -6.75
C ALA A 158 37.60 -6.52 -7.94
N GLY A 159 36.94 -7.65 -7.68
CA GLY A 159 36.57 -8.63 -8.70
C GLY A 159 37.72 -9.54 -9.17
N THR A 160 38.92 -9.43 -8.58
CA THR A 160 40.04 -10.33 -8.86
C THR A 160 40.25 -11.36 -7.75
N GLU A 161 40.83 -12.51 -8.10
CA GLU A 161 41.23 -13.52 -7.11
C GLU A 161 42.67 -13.32 -6.67
N GLY A 162 42.90 -13.34 -5.35
CA GLY A 162 44.22 -13.21 -4.78
C GLY A 162 44.20 -13.26 -3.24
N ASP A 163 45.40 -13.41 -2.70
CA ASP A 163 45.67 -13.56 -1.26
C ASP A 163 46.51 -12.40 -0.69
N THR A 164 46.60 -11.28 -1.42
CA THR A 164 47.27 -10.06 -0.91
C THR A 164 46.40 -9.33 0.12
N LEU A 165 46.99 -8.42 0.89
CA LEU A 165 46.24 -7.57 1.81
C LEU A 165 45.19 -6.71 1.08
N ASP A 166 45.49 -6.28 -0.15
CA ASP A 166 44.55 -5.51 -0.98
C ASP A 166 43.29 -6.35 -1.33
N HIS A 167 43.49 -7.63 -1.68
CA HIS A 167 42.38 -8.56 -1.92
C HIS A 167 41.59 -8.85 -0.64
N ALA A 168 42.24 -8.91 0.51
CA ALA A 168 41.57 -9.07 1.80
C ALA A 168 40.70 -7.84 2.13
N GLY A 169 41.21 -6.63 1.88
CA GLY A 169 40.44 -5.39 2.03
C GLY A 169 39.24 -5.32 1.07
N SER A 170 39.44 -5.75 -0.19
CA SER A 170 38.36 -5.79 -1.19
C SER A 170 37.24 -6.78 -0.80
N LYS A 171 37.62 -7.97 -0.33
CA LYS A 171 36.67 -8.98 0.21
C LYS A 171 35.91 -8.43 1.42
N ALA A 172 36.54 -7.66 2.29
CA ALA A 172 35.87 -7.03 3.43
C ALA A 172 34.83 -5.99 2.99
N CYS A 173 35.14 -5.18 1.97
CA CYS A 173 34.19 -4.22 1.39
C CYS A 173 32.97 -4.94 0.78
N GLU A 174 33.22 -5.97 -0.01
CA GLU A 174 32.16 -6.78 -0.62
C GLU A 174 31.26 -7.42 0.45
N LEU A 175 31.85 -8.01 1.49
CA LEU A 175 31.11 -8.61 2.60
C LEU A 175 30.24 -7.56 3.33
N ALA A 176 30.76 -6.37 3.57
CA ALA A 176 30.01 -5.28 4.19
C ALA A 176 28.80 -4.85 3.34
N ALA A 177 28.96 -4.76 2.02
CA ALA A 177 27.83 -4.50 1.12
C ALA A 177 26.80 -5.64 1.14
N MET A 178 27.24 -6.90 1.17
CA MET A 178 26.35 -8.05 1.27
C MET A 178 25.51 -8.01 2.57
N CYS A 179 26.14 -7.68 3.70
CA CYS A 179 25.46 -7.48 4.97
C CYS A 179 24.42 -6.35 4.89
N ALA A 180 24.79 -5.18 4.31
CA ALA A 180 23.88 -4.05 4.15
C ALA A 180 22.67 -4.39 3.25
N ILE A 181 22.92 -5.03 2.10
CA ILE A 181 21.87 -5.40 1.14
C ILE A 181 20.88 -6.40 1.74
N SER A 182 21.39 -7.42 2.45
CA SER A 182 20.55 -8.51 2.96
C SER A 182 20.01 -8.25 4.37
N SER A 183 20.47 -7.18 5.04
CA SER A 183 20.22 -6.92 6.46
C SER A 183 20.60 -8.12 7.36
N LYS A 184 21.67 -8.84 7.01
CA LYS A 184 22.20 -10.00 7.75
C LYS A 184 23.57 -9.71 8.32
N THR A 185 23.91 -10.36 9.44
CA THR A 185 25.30 -10.38 9.95
C THR A 185 26.17 -11.32 9.14
N GLU A 186 27.49 -11.18 9.25
CA GLU A 186 28.44 -12.08 8.58
C GLU A 186 28.21 -13.55 8.96
N GLU A 187 27.87 -13.84 10.23
CA GLU A 187 27.55 -15.20 10.67
C GLU A 187 26.30 -15.74 9.97
N GLN A 188 25.27 -14.91 9.82
CA GLN A 188 24.03 -15.28 9.13
C GLN A 188 24.22 -15.46 7.61
N LEU A 189 25.21 -14.78 7.01
CA LEU A 189 25.57 -15.01 5.61
C LEU A 189 26.16 -16.40 5.39
N ASN A 190 26.91 -16.93 6.36
CA ASN A 190 27.48 -18.28 6.29
C ASN A 190 26.41 -19.40 6.35
N GLU A 191 25.20 -19.08 6.81
CA GLU A 191 24.07 -20.01 6.83
C GLU A 191 23.29 -20.02 5.51
N LEU A 192 23.59 -19.11 4.57
CA LEU A 192 22.93 -19.05 3.27
C LEU A 192 23.35 -20.20 2.36
N SER A 193 22.47 -20.57 1.44
CA SER A 193 22.83 -21.49 0.36
C SER A 193 23.92 -20.86 -0.53
N ALA A 194 24.72 -21.71 -1.16
CA ALA A 194 25.78 -21.26 -2.08
C ALA A 194 25.23 -20.38 -3.22
N ASP A 195 24.03 -20.70 -3.72
CA ASP A 195 23.38 -19.92 -4.77
C ASP A 195 22.91 -18.55 -4.26
N ALA A 196 22.32 -18.48 -3.06
CA ALA A 196 21.90 -17.22 -2.46
C ALA A 196 23.10 -16.31 -2.17
N LEU A 197 24.20 -16.89 -1.67
CA LEU A 197 25.43 -16.15 -1.43
C LEU A 197 26.04 -15.62 -2.73
N ARG A 198 26.05 -16.44 -3.80
CA ARG A 198 26.53 -16.03 -5.12
C ARG A 198 25.69 -14.89 -5.70
N GLN A 199 24.37 -14.97 -5.61
CA GLN A 199 23.48 -13.90 -6.06
C GLN A 199 23.70 -12.61 -5.26
N LEU A 200 23.77 -12.70 -3.93
CA LEU A 200 24.01 -11.54 -3.07
C LEU A 200 25.35 -10.88 -3.36
N ARG A 201 26.40 -11.68 -3.61
CA ARG A 201 27.72 -11.20 -4.01
C ARG A 201 27.69 -10.47 -5.35
N ALA A 202 26.97 -11.03 -6.33
CA ALA A 202 26.78 -10.39 -7.63
C ALA A 202 26.06 -9.03 -7.48
N THR A 203 24.99 -8.97 -6.67
CA THR A 203 24.30 -7.71 -6.36
C THR A 203 25.22 -6.71 -5.65
N ALA A 204 26.02 -7.16 -4.67
CA ALA A 204 26.98 -6.31 -3.97
C ALA A 204 28.04 -5.72 -4.90
N ALA A 205 28.46 -6.45 -5.93
CA ALA A 205 29.41 -5.98 -6.93
C ALA A 205 28.88 -4.83 -7.80
N LEU A 206 27.55 -4.69 -7.94
CA LEU A 206 26.93 -3.61 -8.73
C LEU A 206 27.00 -2.24 -8.05
N PHE A 207 27.22 -2.20 -6.74
CA PHE A 207 27.37 -0.94 -6.01
C PHE A 207 28.81 -0.44 -6.12
N PRO A 208 29.04 0.85 -6.44
CA PRO A 208 30.38 1.42 -6.35
C PRO A 208 30.83 1.47 -4.90
N ASP A 209 32.11 1.73 -4.69
CA ASP A 209 32.74 1.79 -3.38
C ASP A 209 33.15 3.23 -3.00
N ALA A 210 32.73 4.24 -3.78
CA ALA A 210 33.01 5.65 -3.53
C ALA A 210 31.77 6.53 -3.70
N LEU A 211 31.80 7.70 -3.06
CA LEU A 211 30.81 8.77 -3.22
C LEU A 211 31.49 10.00 -3.85
N VAL A 212 30.83 10.63 -4.82
CA VAL A 212 31.28 11.84 -5.51
C VAL A 212 30.32 13.00 -5.27
N GLU A 213 30.83 14.23 -5.30
CA GLU A 213 29.99 15.43 -5.16
C GLU A 213 29.12 15.65 -6.41
N SER A 214 27.83 15.94 -6.20
CA SER A 214 26.88 16.30 -7.25
C SER A 214 26.01 17.48 -6.83
N GLU A 215 25.17 17.97 -7.75
CA GLU A 215 24.20 19.04 -7.47
C GLU A 215 23.16 18.64 -6.39
N LEU A 216 22.96 17.34 -6.15
CA LEU A 216 22.07 16.81 -5.11
C LEU A 216 22.83 16.35 -3.85
N GLY A 217 24.11 16.70 -3.72
CA GLY A 217 25.00 16.24 -2.66
C GLY A 217 25.82 15.03 -3.06
N LYS A 218 26.35 14.30 -2.08
CA LYS A 218 27.19 13.11 -2.31
C LYS A 218 26.35 11.95 -2.87
N VAL A 219 26.70 11.48 -4.07
CA VAL A 219 26.05 10.36 -4.75
C VAL A 219 27.06 9.26 -5.07
N PRO A 220 26.65 8.00 -5.25
CA PRO A 220 27.54 6.91 -5.64
C PRO A 220 28.29 7.20 -6.94
N GLU A 221 29.59 6.88 -6.98
CA GLU A 221 30.40 7.07 -8.17
C GLU A 221 29.82 6.31 -9.37
N GLY A 222 29.81 6.94 -10.55
CA GLY A 222 29.24 6.37 -11.77
C GLY A 222 27.71 6.45 -11.87
N TRP A 223 27.01 6.91 -10.83
CA TRP A 223 25.57 7.16 -10.92
C TRP A 223 25.32 8.52 -11.59
N GLU A 224 24.33 8.56 -12.49
CA GLU A 224 24.06 9.74 -13.33
C GLU A 224 22.89 10.56 -12.78
N LEU A 225 23.04 11.88 -12.74
CA LEU A 225 21.92 12.79 -12.51
C LEU A 225 21.06 12.87 -13.79
N LYS A 226 19.83 12.35 -13.70
CA LYS A 226 18.80 12.42 -14.73
C LYS A 226 17.60 13.19 -14.20
N THR A 227 16.55 13.28 -15.00
CA THR A 227 15.25 13.75 -14.53
C THR A 227 14.23 12.62 -14.54
N PHE A 228 13.12 12.82 -13.84
CA PHE A 228 11.98 11.91 -13.84
C PHE A 228 11.42 11.70 -15.25
N GLY A 229 11.47 12.72 -16.11
CA GLY A 229 11.07 12.61 -17.52
C GLY A 229 11.99 11.70 -18.34
N ASP A 230 13.26 11.57 -17.96
CA ASP A 230 14.21 10.68 -18.64
C ASP A 230 13.99 9.20 -18.29
N VAL A 231 13.34 8.90 -17.16
CA VAL A 231 13.11 7.54 -16.66
C VAL A 231 11.64 7.14 -16.61
N SER A 232 10.76 7.99 -17.13
CA SER A 232 9.32 7.73 -17.17
C SER A 232 8.74 7.98 -18.55
N ARG A 233 7.73 7.20 -18.90
CA ARG A 233 6.92 7.36 -20.10
C ARG A 233 5.54 7.88 -19.72
N CYS A 234 5.17 9.03 -20.26
CA CYS A 234 3.88 9.67 -20.02
C CYS A 234 2.85 9.35 -21.11
N PHE A 235 1.66 8.92 -20.71
CA PHE A 235 0.56 8.51 -21.58
C PHE A 235 -0.63 9.47 -21.55
N ASP A 236 -0.42 10.70 -21.07
CA ASP A 236 -1.48 11.69 -20.93
C ASP A 236 -2.22 11.98 -22.24
N SER A 237 -1.56 11.82 -23.38
CA SER A 237 -2.15 11.99 -24.72
C SER A 237 -3.20 10.94 -25.07
N LYS A 238 -3.22 9.80 -24.37
CA LYS A 238 -4.26 8.76 -24.49
C LYS A 238 -5.49 9.04 -23.63
N ARG A 239 -5.42 9.95 -22.66
CA ARG A 239 -6.54 10.25 -21.75
C ARG A 239 -7.68 10.93 -22.52
N VAL A 240 -8.92 10.58 -22.19
CA VAL A 240 -10.12 11.22 -22.73
C VAL A 240 -11.05 11.59 -21.57
N PRO A 241 -11.20 12.88 -21.20
CA PRO A 241 -12.06 13.27 -20.08
C PRO A 241 -13.53 13.06 -20.44
N LEU A 242 -14.30 12.46 -19.52
CA LEU A 242 -15.73 12.25 -19.67
C LEU A 242 -16.52 13.11 -18.68
N SER A 243 -17.53 13.82 -19.18
CA SER A 243 -18.55 14.47 -18.33
C SER A 243 -19.38 13.43 -17.57
N LYS A 244 -20.05 13.85 -16.50
CA LYS A 244 -20.95 12.98 -15.73
C LYS A 244 -22.01 12.30 -16.63
N LYS A 245 -22.62 13.05 -17.54
CA LYS A 245 -23.63 12.52 -18.49
C LYS A 245 -23.05 11.45 -19.42
N GLN A 246 -21.80 11.62 -19.88
CA GLN A 246 -21.13 10.63 -20.72
C GLN A 246 -20.80 9.36 -19.93
N ARG A 247 -20.38 9.50 -18.67
CA ARG A 247 -20.17 8.33 -17.78
C ARG A 247 -21.47 7.59 -17.52
N GLU A 248 -22.57 8.29 -17.24
CA GLU A 248 -23.90 7.68 -17.05
C GLU A 248 -24.40 6.94 -18.29
N ALA A 249 -24.08 7.42 -19.50
CA ALA A 249 -24.43 6.75 -20.75
C ALA A 249 -23.61 5.47 -21.02
N LYS A 250 -22.51 5.27 -20.28
CA LYS A 250 -21.60 4.12 -20.34
C LYS A 250 -21.82 3.14 -19.20
N LYS A 251 -23.01 3.17 -18.59
CA LYS A 251 -23.43 2.28 -17.51
C LYS A 251 -24.45 1.25 -18.02
N PRO A 252 -24.52 0.07 -17.38
CA PRO A 252 -23.63 -0.40 -16.30
C PRO A 252 -22.26 -0.81 -16.83
N GLY A 253 -21.23 -0.70 -15.98
CA GLY A 253 -19.90 -1.21 -16.29
C GLY A 253 -19.06 -1.39 -15.03
N ASP A 254 -18.00 -2.18 -15.15
CA ASP A 254 -17.09 -2.60 -14.09
C ASP A 254 -15.67 -2.03 -14.26
N ILE A 255 -15.43 -1.23 -15.30
CA ILE A 255 -14.14 -0.59 -15.55
C ILE A 255 -14.01 0.67 -14.70
N PRO A 256 -12.99 0.78 -13.84
CA PRO A 256 -12.80 1.96 -13.00
C PRO A 256 -12.43 3.20 -13.82
N TYR A 257 -13.11 4.31 -13.55
CA TYR A 257 -12.81 5.64 -14.07
C TYR A 257 -12.08 6.46 -13.00
N TYR A 258 -10.78 6.67 -13.16
CA TYR A 258 -9.90 7.32 -12.19
C TYR A 258 -9.87 8.84 -12.33
N GLY A 259 -9.91 9.52 -11.18
CA GLY A 259 -9.56 10.93 -11.02
C GLY A 259 -8.15 11.10 -10.43
N ALA A 260 -7.86 12.28 -9.86
CA ALA A 260 -6.56 12.61 -9.27
C ALA A 260 -6.16 11.68 -8.11
N THR A 261 -7.12 11.33 -7.24
CA THR A 261 -6.84 10.64 -5.96
C THR A 261 -7.65 9.38 -5.73
N SER A 262 -8.71 9.14 -6.49
CA SER A 262 -9.59 8.00 -6.31
C SER A 262 -10.30 7.61 -7.59
N ILE A 263 -10.95 6.45 -7.55
CA ILE A 263 -11.98 6.05 -8.53
C ILE A 263 -13.18 6.99 -8.37
N MET A 264 -13.64 7.57 -9.48
CA MET A 264 -14.76 8.53 -9.51
C MET A 264 -16.05 7.89 -10.05
N ASP A 265 -15.94 6.79 -10.80
CA ASP A 265 -17.07 6.02 -11.33
C ASP A 265 -16.63 4.65 -11.86
N TYR A 266 -17.60 3.85 -12.31
CA TYR A 266 -17.39 2.65 -13.12
C TYR A 266 -18.16 2.74 -14.45
N ILE A 267 -17.51 2.35 -15.54
CA ILE A 267 -18.00 2.44 -16.93
C ILE A 267 -17.71 1.14 -17.71
N ASP A 268 -18.22 1.01 -18.93
CA ASP A 268 -18.18 -0.21 -19.76
C ASP A 268 -17.02 -0.29 -20.78
N GLU A 269 -16.16 0.74 -20.83
CA GLU A 269 -15.03 0.83 -21.76
C GLU A 269 -13.74 1.22 -21.03
N TRP A 270 -12.58 0.91 -21.63
CA TRP A 270 -11.25 1.22 -21.10
C TRP A 270 -10.34 1.84 -22.16
N LEU A 271 -9.31 2.57 -21.71
CA LEU A 271 -8.27 3.14 -22.56
C LEU A 271 -6.87 2.60 -22.23
N PHE A 272 -6.72 2.03 -21.05
CA PHE A 272 -5.48 1.53 -20.49
C PHE A 272 -5.71 0.09 -20.01
N ASP A 273 -4.73 -0.78 -20.20
CA ASP A 273 -4.77 -2.19 -19.79
C ASP A 273 -3.34 -2.70 -19.54
N ASP A 274 -2.73 -2.20 -18.48
CA ASP A 274 -1.36 -2.51 -18.05
C ASP A 274 -1.16 -1.98 -16.62
N ILE A 275 0.05 -2.08 -16.07
CA ILE A 275 0.44 -1.46 -14.80
C ILE A 275 0.86 0.00 -15.05
N TYR A 276 0.25 0.92 -14.31
CA TYR A 276 0.53 2.35 -14.39
C TYR A 276 0.67 2.99 -13.00
N LEU A 277 1.51 4.02 -12.95
CA LEU A 277 1.55 4.98 -11.84
C LEU A 277 0.73 6.21 -12.24
N LEU A 278 -0.21 6.60 -11.39
CA LEU A 278 -0.91 7.87 -11.50
C LEU A 278 -0.32 8.89 -10.53
N LEU A 279 -0.13 10.13 -10.99
CA LEU A 279 0.19 11.30 -10.14
C LEU A 279 -0.89 12.36 -10.32
N GLY A 280 -1.36 12.99 -9.25
CA GLY A 280 -2.31 14.10 -9.35
C GLY A 280 -1.75 15.27 -10.18
N GLU A 281 -2.46 15.65 -11.26
CA GLU A 281 -2.06 16.77 -12.14
C GLU A 281 -2.56 18.11 -11.58
N ASP A 282 -3.84 18.19 -11.17
CA ASP A 282 -4.41 19.39 -10.57
C ASP A 282 -5.48 19.09 -9.50
N GLY A 283 -5.72 20.10 -8.66
CA GLY A 283 -6.56 19.95 -7.47
C GLY A 283 -5.80 19.27 -6.35
N SER A 284 -5.97 17.95 -6.22
CA SER A 284 -5.28 17.14 -5.21
C SER A 284 -3.93 16.66 -5.73
N VAL A 285 -2.95 17.57 -5.71
CA VAL A 285 -1.58 17.33 -6.20
C VAL A 285 -0.63 16.98 -5.07
N LEU A 286 -0.69 17.75 -3.97
CA LEU A 286 0.28 17.75 -2.89
C LEU A 286 -0.38 17.29 -1.59
N LYS A 287 0.27 16.39 -0.85
CA LYS A 287 -0.07 16.03 0.53
C LYS A 287 0.56 17.03 1.51
N ASP A 288 0.14 16.97 2.78
CA ASP A 288 0.65 17.85 3.83
C ASP A 288 2.17 17.72 4.07
N ASP A 289 2.75 16.57 3.74
CA ASP A 289 4.20 16.30 3.83
C ASP A 289 5.01 16.75 2.61
N GLY A 290 4.36 17.34 1.60
CA GLY A 290 5.00 17.79 0.36
C GLY A 290 5.16 16.71 -0.71
N THR A 291 4.74 15.46 -0.45
CA THR A 291 4.77 14.38 -1.45
C THR A 291 3.52 14.40 -2.34
N PRO A 292 3.56 13.80 -3.55
CA PRO A 292 2.40 13.74 -4.42
C PRO A 292 1.30 12.82 -3.89
N PHE A 293 0.06 13.13 -4.30
CA PHE A 293 -0.98 12.10 -4.37
C PHE A 293 -0.67 11.15 -5.54
N ILE A 294 -0.60 9.86 -5.23
CA ILE A 294 -0.28 8.82 -6.20
C ILE A 294 -1.32 7.70 -6.15
N GLN A 295 -1.51 7.01 -7.27
CA GLN A 295 -2.28 5.77 -7.32
C GLN A 295 -1.54 4.74 -8.17
N TYR A 296 -1.39 3.53 -7.65
CA TYR A 296 -0.83 2.40 -8.37
C TYR A 296 -1.98 1.55 -8.91
N ILE A 297 -2.09 1.46 -10.24
CA ILE A 297 -3.24 0.85 -10.91
C ILE A 297 -2.78 -0.24 -11.88
N TRP A 298 -3.63 -1.22 -12.11
CA TRP A 298 -3.37 -2.30 -13.06
C TRP A 298 -4.66 -2.79 -13.73
N GLY A 299 -4.50 -3.39 -14.91
CA GLY A 299 -5.60 -3.93 -15.71
C GLY A 299 -6.42 -2.85 -16.42
N LYS A 300 -7.61 -3.23 -16.89
CA LYS A 300 -8.48 -2.37 -17.68
C LYS A 300 -8.96 -1.17 -16.87
N THR A 301 -8.69 0.01 -17.38
CA THR A 301 -8.99 1.27 -16.68
C THR A 301 -9.19 2.44 -17.64
N TRP A 302 -9.88 3.47 -17.15
CA TRP A 302 -10.04 4.77 -17.81
C TRP A 302 -9.54 5.87 -16.87
N VAL A 303 -8.66 6.75 -17.35
CA VAL A 303 -8.09 7.83 -16.54
C VAL A 303 -8.48 9.21 -17.06
N ASN A 304 -8.95 10.08 -16.16
CA ASN A 304 -9.32 11.46 -16.45
C ASN A 304 -8.10 12.39 -16.58
N ASN A 305 -8.30 13.61 -17.07
CA ASN A 305 -7.27 14.63 -17.25
C ASN A 305 -6.70 15.24 -15.94
N HIS A 306 -7.17 14.80 -14.77
CA HIS A 306 -6.69 15.27 -13.46
C HIS A 306 -5.55 14.41 -12.88
N ALA A 307 -5.13 13.36 -13.58
CA ALA A 307 -4.02 12.50 -13.16
C ALA A 307 -3.08 12.20 -14.33
N HIS A 308 -1.79 12.41 -14.15
CA HIS A 308 -0.78 11.93 -15.10
C HIS A 308 -0.77 10.41 -15.14
N VAL A 309 -0.63 9.81 -16.33
CA VAL A 309 -0.54 8.35 -16.50
C VAL A 309 0.87 7.98 -16.91
N LEU A 310 1.57 7.19 -16.09
CA LEU A 310 3.02 6.97 -16.20
C LEU A 310 3.38 5.48 -16.17
N GLN A 311 4.43 5.13 -16.90
CA GLN A 311 5.16 3.86 -16.74
C GLN A 311 6.66 4.13 -16.62
N GLY A 312 7.39 3.16 -16.06
CA GLY A 312 8.85 3.13 -16.10
C GLY A 312 9.41 3.11 -17.53
N ASP A 313 10.54 3.77 -17.75
CA ASP A 313 11.29 3.72 -19.00
C ASP A 313 12.81 3.70 -18.71
N ASN A 314 13.62 3.43 -19.74
CA ASN A 314 15.09 3.47 -19.67
C ASN A 314 15.70 2.64 -18.51
N GLY A 315 15.14 1.45 -18.30
CA GLY A 315 15.62 0.48 -17.30
C GLY A 315 15.12 0.73 -15.89
N VAL A 316 14.20 1.67 -15.67
CA VAL A 316 13.50 1.89 -14.40
C VAL A 316 12.10 1.29 -14.50
N ALA A 317 11.70 0.51 -13.49
CA ALA A 317 10.36 -0.09 -13.44
C ALA A 317 9.30 0.90 -12.91
N THR A 318 8.01 0.67 -13.20
CA THR A 318 6.91 1.52 -12.72
C THR A 318 6.85 1.56 -11.19
N GLU A 319 7.10 0.44 -10.52
CA GLU A 319 7.15 0.35 -9.06
C GLU A 319 8.33 1.14 -8.48
N GLN A 320 9.47 1.20 -9.18
CA GLN A 320 10.60 2.01 -8.76
C GLN A 320 10.29 3.51 -8.89
N LEU A 321 9.58 3.94 -9.95
CA LEU A 321 9.08 5.31 -10.05
C LEU A 321 8.10 5.64 -8.93
N MET A 322 7.24 4.69 -8.56
CA MET A 322 6.28 4.86 -7.47
C MET A 322 7.01 5.06 -6.15
N LEU A 323 7.95 4.17 -5.81
CA LEU A 323 8.76 4.25 -4.59
C LEU A 323 9.55 5.57 -4.52
N PHE A 324 10.11 6.02 -5.65
CA PHE A 324 10.73 7.33 -5.76
C PHE A 324 9.75 8.47 -5.43
N MET A 325 8.59 8.50 -6.09
CA MET A 325 7.61 9.56 -5.90
C MET A 325 6.97 9.55 -4.50
N GLN A 326 6.86 8.40 -3.84
CA GLN A 326 6.30 8.29 -2.48
C GLN A 326 7.04 9.11 -1.42
N GLN A 327 8.33 9.38 -1.65
CA GLN A 327 9.20 10.09 -0.71
C GLN A 327 9.75 11.41 -1.29
N THR A 328 9.42 11.73 -2.54
CA THR A 328 9.91 12.94 -3.20
C THR A 328 9.04 14.14 -2.84
N ASN A 329 9.65 15.15 -2.25
CA ASN A 329 8.99 16.43 -2.05
C ASN A 329 8.82 17.15 -3.39
N ILE A 330 7.59 17.22 -3.89
CA ILE A 330 7.28 17.86 -5.17
C ILE A 330 6.80 19.30 -5.01
N ALA A 331 6.67 19.83 -3.79
CA ALA A 331 6.19 21.19 -3.55
C ALA A 331 6.92 22.27 -4.39
N PRO A 332 8.26 22.20 -4.63
CA PRO A 332 8.97 23.14 -5.49
C PRO A 332 8.53 23.12 -6.97
N TYR A 333 7.91 22.04 -7.43
CA TYR A 333 7.49 21.81 -8.82
C TYR A 333 6.01 22.10 -9.03
N VAL A 334 5.25 22.28 -7.95
CA VAL A 334 3.83 22.61 -7.99
C VAL A 334 3.64 24.11 -8.21
N THR A 335 2.69 24.44 -9.08
CA THR A 335 2.34 25.82 -9.43
C THR A 335 0.88 26.12 -9.07
N GLY A 336 0.52 27.40 -9.06
CA GLY A 336 -0.83 27.86 -8.73
C GLY A 336 -1.03 28.07 -7.23
N ALA A 337 -1.64 29.19 -6.85
CA ALA A 337 -1.87 29.54 -5.44
C ALA A 337 -3.22 29.03 -4.90
N VAL A 338 -4.25 29.00 -5.75
CA VAL A 338 -5.62 28.59 -5.39
C VAL A 338 -5.93 27.17 -5.85
N GLN A 339 -5.51 26.84 -7.07
CA GLN A 339 -5.59 25.49 -7.61
C GLN A 339 -4.17 25.02 -7.91
N LEU A 340 -3.68 24.11 -7.08
CA LEU A 340 -2.38 23.50 -7.26
C LEU A 340 -2.37 22.71 -8.57
N LYS A 341 -1.25 22.80 -9.28
CA LYS A 341 -1.02 22.10 -10.54
C LYS A 341 0.43 21.66 -10.67
N LEU A 342 0.64 20.37 -10.87
CA LEU A 342 1.87 19.79 -11.38
C LEU A 342 1.67 19.58 -12.87
N ASN A 343 2.31 20.37 -13.72
CA ASN A 343 2.23 20.16 -15.17
C ASN A 343 3.34 19.19 -15.63
N GLN A 344 3.21 18.60 -16.81
CA GLN A 344 4.19 17.65 -17.34
C GLN A 344 5.62 18.21 -17.38
N ARG A 345 5.80 19.48 -17.76
CA ARG A 345 7.15 20.09 -17.81
C ARG A 345 7.80 20.07 -16.42
N ASN A 346 7.07 20.46 -15.39
CA ASN A 346 7.57 20.50 -14.02
C ASN A 346 7.77 19.08 -13.46
N MET A 347 6.82 18.17 -13.69
CA MET A 347 6.93 16.75 -13.33
C MET A 347 8.18 16.13 -13.95
N ASN A 348 8.39 16.35 -15.25
CA ASN A 348 9.54 15.81 -15.98
C ASN A 348 10.87 16.43 -15.54
N SER A 349 10.87 17.55 -14.84
CA SER A 349 12.08 18.22 -14.35
C SER A 349 12.53 17.77 -12.96
N VAL A 350 11.73 16.93 -12.27
CA VAL A 350 12.08 16.41 -10.95
C VAL A 350 13.39 15.62 -11.05
N PRO A 351 14.45 15.97 -10.29
CA PRO A 351 15.74 15.29 -10.34
C PRO A 351 15.64 13.82 -9.92
N PHE A 352 16.35 12.95 -10.63
CA PHE A 352 16.38 11.51 -10.39
C PHE A 352 17.82 10.99 -10.53
N ILE A 353 18.34 10.31 -9.51
CA ILE A 353 19.66 9.68 -9.61
C ILE A 353 19.50 8.28 -10.20
N SER A 354 20.16 8.02 -11.33
CA SER A 354 20.12 6.76 -12.05
C SER A 354 21.32 5.89 -11.70
N ALA A 355 21.04 4.71 -11.14
CA ALA A 355 22.03 3.74 -10.68
C ALA A 355 22.61 2.82 -11.78
N GLY A 356 22.26 3.08 -13.05
CA GLY A 356 22.56 2.20 -14.16
C GLY A 356 21.54 1.07 -14.34
N LYS A 357 21.50 0.52 -15.55
CA LYS A 357 20.48 -0.44 -15.98
C LYS A 357 20.51 -1.75 -15.17
N GLU A 358 21.69 -2.32 -14.99
CA GLU A 358 21.85 -3.64 -14.35
C GLU A 358 21.41 -3.64 -12.87
N LEU A 359 21.73 -2.58 -12.13
CA LEU A 359 21.31 -2.44 -10.73
C LEU A 359 19.79 -2.19 -10.62
N ASN A 360 19.20 -1.40 -11.51
CA ASN A 360 17.75 -1.21 -11.54
C ASN A 360 17.00 -2.51 -11.90
N GLU A 361 17.53 -3.30 -12.84
CA GLU A 361 16.97 -4.61 -13.19
C GLU A 361 17.05 -5.59 -11.99
N THR A 362 18.19 -5.62 -11.31
CA THR A 362 18.39 -6.43 -10.10
C THR A 362 17.43 -6.01 -8.98
N PHE A 363 17.26 -4.70 -8.78
CA PHE A 363 16.29 -4.17 -7.82
C PHE A 363 14.85 -4.54 -8.21
N TYR A 364 14.49 -4.43 -9.49
CA TYR A 364 13.16 -4.79 -9.96
C TYR A 364 12.85 -6.26 -9.69
N GLU A 365 13.75 -7.19 -10.03
CA GLU A 365 13.53 -8.62 -9.77
C GLU A 365 13.39 -8.93 -8.27
N LEU A 366 14.01 -8.13 -7.40
CA LEU A 366 13.85 -8.25 -5.94
C LEU A 366 12.45 -7.81 -5.46
N ILE A 367 11.93 -6.68 -5.96
CA ILE A 367 10.64 -6.14 -5.49
C ILE A 367 9.42 -6.69 -6.26
N LYS A 368 9.61 -7.18 -7.48
CA LYS A 368 8.57 -7.73 -8.35
C LYS A 368 7.65 -8.75 -7.66
N PRO A 369 8.14 -9.79 -6.98
CA PRO A 369 7.27 -10.75 -6.30
C PRO A 369 6.45 -10.11 -5.17
N LEU A 370 6.95 -9.04 -4.53
CA LEU A 370 6.21 -8.29 -3.51
C LEU A 370 5.01 -7.59 -4.14
N TYR A 371 5.21 -6.90 -5.26
CA TYR A 371 4.12 -6.19 -5.95
C TYR A 371 3.15 -7.13 -6.67
N GLU A 372 3.61 -8.26 -7.20
CA GLU A 372 2.72 -9.33 -7.68
C GLU A 372 1.81 -9.83 -6.55
N LYS A 373 2.38 -10.05 -5.36
CA LYS A 373 1.59 -10.44 -4.19
C LYS A 373 0.59 -9.37 -3.77
N ILE A 374 1.00 -8.10 -3.73
CA ILE A 374 0.13 -6.94 -3.41
C ILE A 374 -1.06 -6.87 -4.37
N ARG A 375 -0.84 -7.03 -5.68
CA ARG A 375 -1.93 -7.01 -6.67
C ARG A 375 -2.90 -8.17 -6.43
N ASN A 376 -2.39 -9.39 -6.32
CA ASN A 376 -3.20 -10.59 -6.13
C ASN A 376 -4.07 -10.53 -4.85
N THR A 377 -3.50 -10.09 -3.73
CA THR A 377 -4.24 -9.95 -2.47
C THR A 377 -5.22 -8.77 -2.49
N THR A 378 -4.94 -7.71 -3.26
CA THR A 378 -5.90 -6.62 -3.46
C THR A 378 -7.13 -7.09 -4.24
N GLU A 379 -6.93 -7.87 -5.31
CA GLU A 379 -8.02 -8.48 -6.09
C GLU A 379 -8.80 -9.51 -5.26
N GLU A 380 -8.10 -10.31 -4.46
CA GLU A 380 -8.73 -11.22 -3.50
C GLU A 380 -9.60 -10.45 -2.50
N THR A 381 -9.07 -9.35 -1.94
CA THR A 381 -9.80 -8.47 -1.03
C THR A 381 -11.09 -7.92 -1.66
N GLN A 382 -11.02 -7.40 -2.89
CA GLN A 382 -12.21 -6.93 -3.62
C GLN A 382 -13.25 -8.05 -3.80
N SER A 383 -12.78 -9.27 -4.13
CA SER A 383 -13.65 -10.43 -4.28
C SER A 383 -14.32 -10.84 -2.96
N LEU A 384 -13.59 -10.76 -1.84
CA LEU A 384 -14.10 -11.05 -0.50
C LEU A 384 -15.13 -10.02 -0.05
N GLU A 385 -14.93 -8.74 -0.35
CA GLU A 385 -15.91 -7.68 -0.08
C GLU A 385 -17.22 -7.93 -0.82
N VAL A 386 -17.15 -8.19 -2.13
CA VAL A 386 -18.34 -8.53 -2.94
C VAL A 386 -19.04 -9.78 -2.42
N CYS A 387 -18.27 -10.81 -2.05
CA CYS A 387 -18.80 -12.03 -1.46
C CYS A 387 -19.54 -11.75 -0.15
N ARG A 388 -18.92 -11.02 0.78
CA ARG A 388 -19.52 -10.62 2.06
C ARG A 388 -20.80 -9.83 1.85
N ASP A 389 -20.77 -8.83 0.98
CA ASP A 389 -21.91 -7.93 0.74
C ASP A 389 -23.06 -8.67 0.03
N THR A 390 -22.76 -9.74 -0.70
CA THR A 390 -23.76 -10.64 -1.31
C THR A 390 -24.35 -11.62 -0.29
N LEU A 391 -23.51 -12.18 0.59
CA LEU A 391 -23.90 -13.20 1.56
C LEU A 391 -24.68 -12.60 2.74
N LEU A 392 -24.26 -11.44 3.25
CA LEU A 392 -24.82 -10.84 4.45
C LEU A 392 -26.35 -10.67 4.37
N PRO A 393 -26.94 -10.05 3.31
CA PRO A 393 -28.39 -9.92 3.22
C PRO A 393 -29.13 -11.26 3.15
N LYS A 394 -28.55 -12.27 2.48
CA LYS A 394 -29.15 -13.60 2.32
C LYS A 394 -29.14 -14.40 3.61
N LEU A 395 -28.06 -14.30 4.39
CA LEU A 395 -27.93 -14.93 5.69
C LEU A 395 -28.84 -14.26 6.73
N LEU A 396 -28.95 -12.93 6.71
CA LEU A 396 -29.84 -12.20 7.63
C LEU A 396 -31.33 -12.42 7.35
N SER A 397 -31.70 -12.59 6.08
CA SER A 397 -33.10 -12.85 5.68
C SER A 397 -33.54 -14.30 5.84
N GLY A 398 -32.60 -15.22 6.03
CA GLY A 398 -32.85 -16.67 6.02
C GLY A 398 -33.06 -17.26 4.62
N GLU A 399 -32.78 -16.50 3.55
CA GLU A 399 -32.76 -17.02 2.17
C GLU A 399 -31.67 -18.09 2.01
N LEU A 400 -30.53 -17.88 2.67
CA LEU A 400 -29.44 -18.84 2.74
C LEU A 400 -29.38 -19.42 4.16
N LEU A 401 -29.63 -20.73 4.27
CA LEU A 401 -29.48 -21.46 5.52
C LEU A 401 -28.03 -21.92 5.69
N VAL A 402 -27.50 -21.77 6.89
CA VAL A 402 -26.18 -22.30 7.27
C VAL A 402 -26.37 -23.63 7.98
N GLU A 403 -25.65 -24.66 7.55
CA GLU A 403 -25.65 -25.95 8.24
C GLU A 403 -25.07 -25.76 9.66
N THR A 404 -25.91 -25.97 10.67
CA THR A 404 -25.49 -25.98 12.07
C THR A 404 -24.95 -27.36 12.40
N GLY A 405 -23.66 -27.60 12.16
CA GLY A 405 -23.01 -28.82 12.64
C GLY A 405 -23.02 -28.86 14.17
N GLU A 406 -23.65 -29.86 14.77
CA GLU A 406 -23.70 -30.08 16.24
C GLU A 406 -22.35 -30.53 16.84
N ALA A 407 -21.28 -30.69 16.05
CA ALA A 407 -20.10 -31.47 16.46
C ALA A 407 -18.93 -30.69 17.11
N ASP A 408 -18.87 -29.36 17.06
CA ASP A 408 -17.62 -28.63 17.43
C ASP A 408 -17.70 -27.75 18.70
N LEU A 409 -18.72 -27.90 19.55
CA LEU A 409 -18.91 -27.02 20.72
C LEU A 409 -18.38 -27.56 22.07
N GLU A 410 -17.71 -28.72 22.12
CA GLU A 410 -17.19 -29.27 23.39
C GLU A 410 -15.73 -28.95 23.75
N GLN A 411 -15.00 -28.14 22.97
CA GLN A 411 -13.63 -27.76 23.32
C GLN A 411 -13.36 -26.26 23.17
N ALA A 412 -14.01 -25.44 24.01
CA ALA A 412 -13.52 -24.11 24.36
C ALA A 412 -14.22 -23.63 25.66
N VAL A 413 -13.72 -24.10 26.81
CA VAL A 413 -13.90 -23.45 28.12
C VAL A 413 -12.53 -23.08 28.64
#